data_AF-S8CUR5-F1
#
_entry.id   AF-S8CUR5-F1
#
_cell.length_a   1.000
_cell.length_b   1.000
_cell.length_c   1.000
_cell.angle_alpha   90.00
_cell.angle_beta   90.00
_cell.angle_gamma   90.00
#
_symmetry.space_group_name_H-M   'P 1'
#
loop_
_entity.id
_entity.type
_entity.pdbx_description
1 polymer ?
#
loop_
_entity_poly.entity_id
_entity_poly.type
_entity_poly.pdbx_seq_one_letter_code
_entity_poly.pdbx_strand_id
1 'polypeptide(L)'
;MGSPVVTPEDVLETLMNDGTIDAIRLKIINQLKANEQLKSNTIKMVEQSKVLNTPGAEKQTKRELFDALRQELETPVLEKASISVWDLILDQNGLGKEITETVERIFCQLNGLSHVKLPKKEKEDTPSSSSKK
;
A
#
# COMPACT_ATOMS: atom_id res chain seq x y z
N MET A 1 -39.67 2.04 -12.89
CA MET A 1 -38.75 1.07 -12.26
C MET A 1 -37.45 1.82 -12.03
N GLY A 2 -37.19 2.30 -10.81
CA GLY A 2 -35.90 2.92 -10.49
C GLY A 2 -34.82 1.84 -10.53
N SER A 3 -33.68 2.10 -11.17
CA SER A 3 -32.52 1.22 -11.05
C SER A 3 -32.16 1.08 -9.56
N PRO A 4 -31.83 -0.13 -9.09
CA PRO A 4 -31.40 -0.30 -7.71
C PRO A 4 -30.19 0.62 -7.44
N VAL A 5 -30.25 1.34 -6.32
CA VAL A 5 -29.17 2.23 -5.88
C VAL A 5 -28.00 1.34 -5.48
N VAL A 6 -26.85 1.50 -6.13
CA VAL A 6 -25.62 0.79 -5.78
C VAL A 6 -25.13 1.26 -4.41
N THR A 7 -24.91 0.31 -3.51
CA THR A 7 -24.42 0.55 -2.14
C THR A 7 -22.91 0.33 -2.04
N PRO A 8 -22.24 0.89 -1.01
CA PRO A 8 -20.84 0.58 -0.72
C PRO A 8 -20.58 -0.93 -0.54
N GLU A 9 -21.53 -1.66 0.04
CA GLU A 9 -21.47 -3.10 0.25
C GLU A 9 -21.44 -3.86 -1.08
N ASP A 10 -22.23 -3.45 -2.07
CA ASP A 10 -22.23 -4.06 -3.42
C ASP A 10 -20.86 -3.92 -4.11
N VAL A 11 -20.23 -2.75 -3.94
CA VAL A 11 -18.89 -2.47 -4.48
C VAL A 11 -17.85 -3.34 -3.77
N LEU A 12 -17.92 -3.43 -2.44
CA LEU A 12 -16.99 -4.21 -1.65
C LEU A 12 -17.11 -5.71 -1.95
N GLU A 13 -18.33 -6.23 -2.03
CA GLU A 13 -18.60 -7.64 -2.37
C GLU A 13 -18.03 -7.97 -3.76
N THR A 14 -18.22 -7.08 -4.74
CA THR A 14 -17.66 -7.26 -6.08
C THR A 14 -16.12 -7.33 -6.04
N LEU A 15 -15.47 -6.39 -5.35
CA LEU A 15 -14.01 -6.33 -5.21
C LEU A 15 -13.42 -7.53 -4.44
N MET A 16 -14.18 -8.10 -3.51
CA MET A 16 -13.81 -9.32 -2.78
C MET A 16 -13.91 -10.55 -3.69
N ASN A 17 -14.96 -10.62 -4.51
CA ASN A 17 -15.26 -11.80 -5.32
C ASN A 17 -14.44 -11.88 -6.61
N ASP A 18 -13.99 -10.75 -7.17
CA ASP A 18 -13.21 -10.72 -8.42
C ASP A 18 -11.68 -10.80 -8.22
N GLY A 19 -11.23 -10.90 -6.97
CA GLY A 19 -9.82 -11.01 -6.60
C GLY A 19 -9.05 -9.68 -6.60
N THR A 20 -9.73 -8.55 -6.81
CA THR A 20 -9.09 -7.22 -6.83
C THR A 20 -8.46 -6.88 -5.48
N ILE A 21 -9.12 -7.18 -4.37
CA ILE A 21 -8.56 -6.94 -3.03
C ILE A 21 -7.27 -7.73 -2.80
N ASP A 22 -7.24 -8.99 -3.23
CA ASP A 22 -6.05 -9.84 -3.11
C ASP A 22 -4.91 -9.32 -3.98
N ALA A 23 -5.21 -8.83 -5.18
CA ALA A 23 -4.22 -8.20 -6.06
C ALA A 23 -3.65 -6.90 -5.45
N ILE A 24 -4.50 -6.05 -4.86
CA ILE A 24 -4.06 -4.84 -4.14
C ILE A 24 -3.18 -5.22 -2.95
N ARG A 25 -3.61 -6.19 -2.13
CA ARG A 25 -2.82 -6.70 -0.99
C ARG A 25 -1.46 -7.19 -1.45
N LEU A 26 -1.39 -7.93 -2.56
CA LEU A 26 -0.12 -8.42 -3.10
C LEU A 26 0.79 -7.27 -3.56
N LYS A 27 0.24 -6.23 -4.21
CA LYS A 27 1.00 -5.03 -4.58
C LYS A 27 1.60 -4.34 -3.35
N ILE A 28 0.79 -4.13 -2.30
CA ILE A 28 1.24 -3.53 -1.04
C ILE A 28 2.38 -4.36 -0.41
N ILE A 29 2.20 -5.68 -0.31
CA ILE A 29 3.24 -6.58 0.23
C ILE A 29 4.53 -6.47 -0.57
N ASN A 30 4.45 -6.43 -1.90
CA ASN A 30 5.63 -6.33 -2.77
C ASN A 30 6.35 -4.99 -2.60
N GLN A 31 5.62 -3.88 -2.49
CA GLN A 31 6.22 -2.56 -2.24
C GLN A 31 6.87 -2.48 -0.85
N LEU A 32 6.23 -3.02 0.20
CA LEU A 32 6.86 -3.12 1.53
C LEU A 32 8.12 -3.98 1.51
N LYS A 33 8.08 -5.14 0.85
CA LYS A 33 9.26 -6.01 0.70
C LYS A 33 10.40 -5.34 -0.07
N ALA A 34 10.09 -4.39 -0.94
CA ALA A 34 11.08 -3.59 -1.69
C ALA A 34 11.49 -2.30 -0.95
N ASN A 35 10.87 -1.97 0.18
CA ASN A 35 11.16 -0.74 0.91
C ASN A 35 12.50 -0.85 1.67
N GLU A 36 13.55 -0.26 1.09
CA GLU A 36 14.90 -0.25 1.65
C GLU A 36 14.99 0.51 2.99
N GLN A 37 14.14 1.53 3.19
CA GLN A 37 14.12 2.26 4.46
C GLN A 37 13.60 1.38 5.59
N LEU A 38 12.53 0.60 5.36
CA LEU A 38 12.05 -0.38 6.34
C LEU A 38 13.10 -1.45 6.62
N LYS A 39 13.75 -2.00 5.59
CA LYS A 39 14.84 -2.98 5.77
C LYS A 39 15.98 -2.40 6.60
N SER A 40 16.45 -1.20 6.27
CA SER A 40 17.52 -0.53 7.00
C SER A 40 17.14 -0.27 8.46
N ASN A 41 15.90 0.16 8.71
CA ASN A 41 15.41 0.34 10.07
C ASN A 41 15.37 -0.98 10.85
N THR A 42 14.87 -2.06 10.26
CA THR A 42 14.87 -3.38 10.90
C THR A 42 16.29 -3.87 11.20
N ILE A 43 17.25 -3.69 10.29
CA ILE A 43 18.65 -4.02 10.53
C ILE A 43 19.20 -3.24 11.73
N LYS A 44 18.98 -1.92 11.79
CA LYS A 44 19.42 -1.08 12.92
C LYS A 44 18.80 -1.52 14.24
N MET A 45 17.53 -1.90 14.23
CA MET A 45 16.85 -2.41 15.44
C MET A 45 17.45 -3.73 15.92
N VAL A 46 17.83 -4.61 14.99
CA VAL A 46 18.54 -5.86 15.31
C VAL A 46 19.93 -5.55 15.86
N GLU A 47 20.70 -4.65 15.24
CA GLU A 47 22.03 -4.23 15.72
C GLU A 47 21.97 -3.63 17.14
N GLN A 48 20.89 -2.93 17.46
CA GLN A 48 20.65 -2.29 18.76
C GLN A 48 19.90 -3.20 19.76
N SER A 49 19.60 -4.45 19.39
CA SER A 49 18.82 -5.39 20.23
C SER A 49 19.50 -5.66 21.56
N LYS A 50 18.73 -5.67 22.64
CA LYS A 50 19.23 -6.11 23.95
C LYS A 50 19.56 -7.58 23.95
N VAL A 51 18.75 -8.41 23.29
CA VAL A 51 18.99 -9.86 23.16
C VAL A 51 20.37 -10.13 22.56
N LEU A 52 20.70 -9.47 21.44
CA LEU A 52 22.02 -9.65 20.80
C LEU A 52 23.18 -9.04 21.59
N ASN A 53 22.95 -7.91 22.25
CA ASN A 53 24.01 -7.20 22.99
C ASN A 53 24.16 -7.68 24.45
N THR A 54 23.45 -8.73 24.87
CA THR A 54 23.58 -9.30 26.21
C THR A 54 24.76 -10.29 26.27
N PRO A 55 25.64 -10.21 27.29
CA PRO A 55 26.71 -11.19 27.46
C PRO A 55 26.18 -12.62 27.55
N GLY A 56 26.75 -13.55 26.79
CA GLY A 56 26.29 -14.94 26.74
C GLY A 56 25.33 -15.24 25.58
N ALA A 57 24.91 -14.24 24.80
CA ALA A 57 24.13 -14.44 23.58
C ALA A 57 24.87 -15.38 22.59
N GLU A 58 26.20 -15.35 22.57
CA GLU A 58 27.04 -16.22 21.74
C GLU A 58 26.94 -17.71 22.11
N LYS A 59 26.42 -18.04 23.30
CA LYS A 59 26.25 -19.40 23.80
C LYS A 59 24.85 -19.96 23.51
N GLN A 60 23.91 -19.11 23.11
CA GLN A 60 22.56 -19.53 22.75
C GLN A 60 22.55 -20.23 21.39
N THR A 61 21.60 -21.15 21.21
CA THR A 61 21.37 -21.72 19.89
C THR A 61 20.79 -20.67 18.94
N LYS A 62 20.97 -20.86 17.63
CA LYS A 62 20.38 -19.97 16.61
C LYS A 62 18.87 -19.80 16.79
N ARG A 63 18.18 -20.86 17.23
CA ARG A 63 16.73 -20.85 17.44
C ARG A 63 16.35 -19.99 18.63
N GLU A 64 16.99 -20.21 19.79
CA GLU A 64 16.72 -19.42 21.00
C GLU A 64 17.00 -17.93 20.76
N LEU A 65 18.09 -17.62 20.07
CA LEU A 65 18.45 -16.25 19.74
C LEU A 65 17.43 -15.60 18.81
N PHE A 66 16.97 -16.33 17.77
CA PHE A 66 15.94 -15.83 16.86
C PHE A 66 14.59 -15.65 17.54
N ASP A 67 14.17 -16.62 18.36
CA ASP A 67 12.90 -16.56 19.09
C ASP A 67 12.91 -15.38 20.09
N ALA A 68 14.02 -15.17 20.81
CA ALA A 68 14.19 -14.03 21.71
C ALA A 68 14.23 -12.69 20.95
N LEU A 69 14.95 -12.61 19.83
CA LEU A 69 14.97 -11.43 18.97
C LEU A 69 13.58 -11.10 18.43
N ARG A 70 12.83 -12.12 17.99
CA ARG A 70 11.46 -11.95 17.53
C ARG A 70 10.59 -11.40 18.66
N GLN A 71 10.68 -11.97 19.86
CA GLN A 71 9.92 -11.49 21.01
C GLN A 71 10.22 -10.03 21.35
N GLU A 72 11.47 -9.59 21.21
CA GLU A 72 11.87 -8.19 21.45
C GLU A 72 11.41 -7.25 20.32
N LEU A 73 11.57 -7.66 19.06
CA LEU A 73 11.52 -6.76 17.91
C LEU A 73 10.23 -6.84 17.08
N GLU A 74 9.40 -7.88 17.25
CA GLU A 74 8.19 -8.09 16.44
C GLU A 74 7.25 -6.88 16.50
N THR A 75 6.87 -6.43 17.70
CA THR A 75 5.98 -5.29 17.87
C THR A 75 6.52 -4.01 17.21
N PRO A 76 7.73 -3.50 17.55
CA PRO A 76 8.19 -2.23 16.98
C PRO A 76 8.49 -2.32 15.47
N VAL A 77 8.88 -3.49 14.95
CA VAL A 77 9.03 -3.69 13.49
C VAL A 77 7.67 -3.66 12.80
N LEU A 78 6.67 -4.35 13.35
CA LEU A 78 5.31 -4.37 12.81
C LEU A 78 4.64 -2.99 12.89
N GLU A 79 4.89 -2.20 13.93
CA GLU A 79 4.43 -0.81 14.02
C GLU A 79 4.96 0.04 12.86
N LYS A 80 6.26 -0.04 12.56
CA LYS A 80 6.86 0.68 11.42
C LYS A 80 6.27 0.21 10.10
N ALA A 81 6.12 -1.10 9.91
CA ALA A 81 5.51 -1.66 8.72
C ALA A 81 4.04 -1.21 8.55
N SER A 82 3.27 -1.17 9.64
CA SER A 82 1.87 -0.72 9.66
C SER A 82 1.74 0.73 9.20
N ILE A 83 2.60 1.63 9.71
CA ILE A 83 2.63 3.02 9.26
C ILE A 83 2.91 3.09 7.75
N SER A 84 3.94 2.37 7.27
CA SER A 84 4.26 2.36 5.84
C SER A 84 3.14 1.79 4.97
N VAL A 85 2.36 0.82 5.46
CA VAL A 85 1.16 0.33 4.76
C VAL A 85 0.13 1.45 4.62
N TRP A 86 -0.15 2.17 5.70
CA TRP A 86 -1.08 3.29 5.65
C TRP A 86 -0.62 4.40 4.73
N ASP A 87 0.66 4.74 4.76
CA ASP A 87 1.25 5.72 3.83
C ASP A 87 1.05 5.30 2.37
N LEU A 88 1.21 4.02 2.04
CA LEU A 88 0.97 3.48 0.69
C LEU A 88 -0.50 3.52 0.29
N ILE A 89 -1.41 3.18 1.22
CA ILE A 89 -2.86 3.17 0.97
C ILE A 89 -3.40 4.59 0.81
N LEU A 90 -2.83 5.56 1.54
CA LEU A 90 -3.29 6.95 1.54
C LEU A 90 -2.57 7.84 0.51
N ASP A 91 -1.55 7.31 -0.19
CA ASP A 91 -0.82 8.03 -1.22
C ASP A 91 -1.73 8.40 -2.41
N GLN A 92 -1.98 9.70 -2.57
CA GLN A 92 -2.83 10.27 -3.63
C GLN A 92 -2.19 10.22 -5.02
N ASN A 93 -0.90 9.89 -5.12
CA ASN A 93 -0.16 9.90 -6.37
C ASN A 93 0.33 8.51 -6.80
N GLY A 94 0.27 7.52 -5.92
CA GLY A 94 0.70 6.15 -6.15
C GLY A 94 -0.41 5.15 -5.92
N LEU A 95 -0.16 4.18 -5.04
CA LEU A 95 -1.04 3.02 -4.88
C LEU A 95 -2.42 3.38 -4.32
N GLY A 96 -2.52 4.37 -3.42
CA GLY A 96 -3.81 4.87 -2.92
C GLY A 96 -4.70 5.45 -4.01
N LYS A 97 -4.11 6.13 -5.00
CA LYS A 97 -4.82 6.56 -6.21
C LYS A 97 -5.34 5.38 -7.04
N GLU A 98 -4.50 4.36 -7.26
CA GLU A 98 -4.92 3.15 -8.00
C GLU A 98 -6.08 2.42 -7.30
N ILE A 99 -6.07 2.37 -5.96
CA ILE A 99 -7.19 1.85 -5.16
C ILE A 99 -8.44 2.68 -5.43
N THR A 100 -8.34 4.01 -5.31
CA THR A 100 -9.47 4.93 -5.50
C THR A 100 -10.09 4.78 -6.88
N GLU A 101 -9.28 4.83 -7.94
CA GLU A 101 -9.73 4.67 -9.33
C GLU A 101 -10.36 3.28 -9.57
N THR A 102 -9.90 2.26 -8.85
CA THR A 102 -10.45 0.91 -8.94
C THR A 102 -11.82 0.80 -8.28
N VAL A 103 -11.98 1.37 -7.08
CA VAL A 103 -13.28 1.44 -6.40
C VAL A 103 -14.28 2.24 -7.24
N GLU A 104 -13.88 3.41 -7.75
CA GLU A 104 -14.71 4.25 -8.61
C GLU A 104 -15.13 3.53 -9.91
N ARG A 105 -14.20 2.79 -10.53
CA ARG A 105 -14.50 2.00 -11.74
C ARG A 105 -15.57 0.94 -11.47
N ILE A 106 -15.44 0.18 -10.38
CA ILE A 106 -16.44 -0.84 -10.01
C ILE A 106 -17.78 -0.19 -9.68
N PHE A 107 -17.77 0.91 -8.92
CA PHE A 107 -18.99 1.66 -8.64
C PHE A 107 -19.69 2.14 -9.92
N CYS A 108 -18.96 2.73 -10.87
CA CYS A 108 -19.51 3.14 -12.16
C CYS A 108 -20.04 1.96 -12.97
N GLN A 109 -19.34 0.82 -12.97
CA GLN A 109 -19.76 -0.40 -13.66
C GLN A 109 -21.09 -0.94 -13.10
N LEU A 110 -21.23 -1.00 -11.77
CA LEU A 110 -22.46 -1.44 -11.12
C LEU A 110 -23.64 -0.49 -11.41
N ASN A 111 -23.36 0.80 -11.59
CA ASN A 111 -24.35 1.81 -12.01
C ASN A 111 -24.66 1.79 -13.53
N GLY A 112 -24.06 0.89 -14.31
CA GLY A 112 -24.26 0.84 -15.76
C GLY A 112 -23.59 1.99 -16.53
N LEU A 113 -22.67 2.73 -15.91
CA LEU A 113 -21.91 3.84 -16.51
C LEU A 113 -20.62 3.37 -17.20
N SER A 114 -20.60 2.14 -17.71
CA SER A 114 -19.42 1.41 -18.19
C SER A 114 -18.69 2.01 -19.42
N HIS A 115 -19.06 3.22 -19.88
CA HIS A 115 -18.47 3.90 -21.04
C HIS A 115 -18.06 5.36 -20.83
N VAL A 116 -17.94 5.87 -19.60
CA VAL A 116 -17.33 7.20 -19.41
C VAL A 116 -15.82 7.05 -19.33
N LYS A 117 -15.12 7.30 -20.45
CA LYS A 117 -13.69 7.66 -20.39
C LYS A 117 -13.60 8.88 -19.48
N LEU A 118 -13.00 8.70 -18.30
CA LEU A 118 -12.64 9.81 -17.42
C LEU A 118 -11.88 10.85 -18.28
N PRO A 119 -12.27 12.13 -18.25
CA PRO A 119 -11.55 13.16 -18.98
C PRO A 119 -10.13 13.16 -18.42
N LYS A 120 -9.18 12.71 -19.23
CA LYS A 120 -7.78 13.09 -19.03
C LYS A 120 -7.82 14.61 -18.96
N LYS A 121 -7.38 15.20 -17.84
CA LYS A 121 -7.08 16.63 -17.81
C LYS A 121 -6.05 16.87 -18.91
N GLU A 122 -6.53 17.23 -20.10
CA GLU A 122 -5.70 17.75 -21.17
C GLU A 122 -5.03 18.97 -20.57
N LYS A 123 -3.70 18.90 -20.44
CA LYS A 123 -2.91 20.10 -20.26
C LYS A 123 -3.17 20.93 -21.51
N GLU A 124 -3.84 22.04 -21.32
CA GLU A 124 -4.06 23.06 -22.33
C GLU A 124 -2.68 23.62 -22.73
N ASP A 125 -2.06 22.99 -23.72
CA ASP A 125 -0.97 23.58 -24.48
C ASP A 125 -1.59 24.67 -25.37
N THR A 126 -1.55 25.91 -24.89
CA THR A 126 -1.86 27.09 -25.71
C THR A 126 -0.66 27.36 -26.65
N PRO A 127 -0.87 27.45 -27.98
CA PRO A 127 0.20 27.75 -28.91
C PRO A 127 0.47 29.26 -29.00
N SER A 128 1.77 29.59 -28.96
CA SER A 128 2.49 30.66 -29.68
C SER A 128 1.69 31.84 -30.27
N SER A 129 2.06 33.06 -29.88
CA SER A 129 2.05 34.21 -30.79
C SER A 129 3.31 35.06 -30.63
N SER A 130 4.24 34.84 -31.56
CA SER A 130 5.34 35.73 -31.91
C SER A 130 4.83 37.09 -32.40
N SER A 131 5.48 38.19 -32.03
CA SER A 131 5.54 39.39 -32.87
C SER A 131 6.77 40.24 -32.57
N LYS A 132 7.66 40.28 -33.57
CA LYS A 132 8.75 41.25 -33.77
C LYS A 132 8.14 42.62 -34.07
N LYS A 133 8.62 43.68 -33.40
CA LYS A 133 9.27 44.83 -34.05
C LYS A 133 10.06 45.64 -33.03
#